data_AF-A0A1B6HCY8-F1
#
_entry.id   AF-A0A1B6HCY8-F1
#
_cell.length_a   1.000
_cell.length_b   1.000
_cell.length_c   1.000
_cell.angle_alpha   90.00
_cell.angle_beta   90.00
_cell.angle_gamma   90.00
#
_symmetry.space_group_name_H-M   'P 1'
#
loop_
_entity.id
_entity.type
_entity.pdbx_description
1 polymer ?
#
loop_
_entity_poly.entity_id
_entity_poly.type
_entity_poly.pdbx_seq_one_letter_code
_entity_poly.pdbx_strand_id
1 'polypeptide(L)'
;EFIAEYLYKLDVKIDQDGVTKRHCYLDHLGQYLVNSDLTVPSNEENDNLWQRLLQQNPCLQEHFCVIKRCKNTSLLQQHDRLKEATTNVFKTPEYAIGNMFQLKEIVDIGKIACKRLSMCLVDDNMVLLSIIESNSPDSFQLIQIPTNGNKSDVRIKTVLFKTEDEVVMKCLDVQFYLPEVLSVLLEEKDENRNAVIVQMKSKTIYENTEDIINGNSLTGSIVTRQIPDLVASIFAVSGTRKVAIVLSKSRRKVRLFEMEAEDDDEEEEMVLLEPPANFAEAQKGYYKPITEEVVVDDEENSSNLDDSYKLVLDASKTSSECNSSVKSYLEERGENN
;
A
#
# COMPACT_ATOMS: atom_id res chain seq x y z
N GLU A 1 16.80 59.34 10.53
CA GLU A 1 16.55 59.15 9.09
C GLU A 1 15.69 57.90 8.84
N PHE A 2 16.18 56.70 9.14
CA PHE A 2 15.42 55.44 9.01
C PHE A 2 14.02 55.43 9.66
N ILE A 3 13.87 55.95 10.88
CA ILE A 3 12.57 56.02 11.56
C ILE A 3 11.61 56.97 10.85
N ALA A 4 12.12 58.08 10.31
CA ALA A 4 11.31 59.04 9.56
C ALA A 4 10.84 58.47 8.22
N GLU A 5 11.72 57.72 7.53
CA GLU A 5 11.39 57.00 6.30
C GLU A 5 10.40 55.85 6.54
N TYR A 6 10.56 55.11 7.64
CA TYR A 6 9.61 54.09 8.06
C TYR A 6 8.22 54.67 8.34
N LEU A 7 8.15 55.77 9.10
CA LEU A 7 6.89 56.46 9.40
C LEU A 7 6.23 57.07 8.16
N TYR A 8 7.02 57.49 7.17
CA TYR A 8 6.53 57.99 5.88
C TYR A 8 5.94 56.87 5.00
N LYS A 9 6.46 55.64 5.12
CA LYS A 9 5.97 54.43 4.41
C LYS A 9 4.69 53.83 5.01
N LEU A 10 4.25 54.31 6.18
CA LEU A 10 2.95 53.93 6.75
C LEU A 10 1.83 54.71 6.03
N ASP A 11 1.36 54.14 4.91
CA ASP A 11 0.37 54.73 4.01
C ASP A 11 -0.87 55.28 4.75
N VAL A 12 -1.20 56.56 4.49
CA VAL A 12 -2.48 57.18 4.88
C VAL A 12 -3.38 57.17 3.65
N LYS A 13 -4.34 56.23 3.58
CA LYS A 13 -5.44 56.34 2.62
C LYS A 13 -6.47 57.34 3.12
N ILE A 14 -6.86 58.28 2.26
CA ILE A 14 -7.94 59.24 2.52
C ILE A 14 -9.20 58.66 1.86
N ASP A 15 -10.19 58.29 2.67
CA ASP A 15 -11.52 57.90 2.16
C ASP A 15 -12.27 59.13 1.62
N GLN A 16 -13.14 58.92 0.63
CA GLN A 16 -13.90 59.97 -0.07
C GLN A 16 -14.90 60.74 0.83
N ASP A 17 -15.08 60.34 2.09
CA ASP A 17 -15.95 60.99 3.08
C ASP A 17 -15.19 61.85 4.11
N GLY A 18 -13.91 62.17 3.88
CA GLY A 18 -13.16 63.13 4.70
C GLY A 18 -12.83 62.65 6.12
N VAL A 19 -13.12 61.41 6.47
CA VAL A 19 -12.67 60.77 7.72
C VAL A 19 -11.42 59.98 7.43
N THR A 20 -10.25 60.53 7.77
CA THR A 20 -8.96 59.82 7.69
C THR A 20 -8.90 58.69 8.71
N LYS A 21 -9.35 57.48 8.35
CA LYS A 21 -9.01 56.27 9.09
C LYS A 21 -7.62 55.82 8.65
N ARG A 22 -6.64 55.95 9.55
CA ARG A 22 -5.29 55.42 9.35
C ARG A 22 -5.34 53.90 9.45
N HIS A 23 -5.59 53.21 8.34
CA HIS A 23 -5.36 51.77 8.27
C HIS A 23 -3.88 51.50 8.03
N CYS A 24 -3.14 51.42 9.13
CA CYS A 24 -1.71 51.15 9.13
C CYS A 24 -1.47 49.64 8.97
N TYR A 25 -1.09 49.19 7.77
CA TYR A 25 -0.56 47.85 7.60
C TYR A 25 0.90 47.85 8.07
N LEU A 26 1.11 47.63 9.37
CA LEU A 26 2.45 47.49 9.96
C LEU A 26 3.19 46.26 9.41
N ASP A 27 2.47 45.33 8.77
CA ASP A 27 3.00 44.06 8.31
C ASP A 27 2.88 43.92 6.78
N HIS A 28 3.90 44.41 6.07
CA HIS A 28 4.09 44.15 4.63
C HIS A 28 4.57 42.72 4.34
N LEU A 29 5.00 41.97 5.36
CA LEU A 29 5.46 40.59 5.22
C LEU A 29 4.27 39.62 5.24
N GLY A 30 3.29 39.88 6.11
CA GLY A 30 2.09 39.07 6.27
C GLY A 30 1.33 38.84 4.97
N GLN A 31 1.22 39.84 4.08
CA GLN A 31 0.55 39.68 2.78
C GLN A 31 1.19 38.60 1.87
N TYR A 32 2.48 38.29 2.02
CA TYR A 32 3.12 37.22 1.27
C TYR A 32 2.84 35.83 1.86
N LEU A 33 2.51 35.77 3.15
CA LEU A 33 2.24 34.54 3.90
C LEU A 33 0.75 34.18 3.96
N VAL A 34 -0.12 35.00 3.38
CA VAL A 34 -1.56 34.74 3.27
C VAL A 34 -1.87 34.26 1.85
N ASN A 35 -2.76 33.27 1.72
CA ASN A 35 -3.21 32.78 0.41
C ASN A 35 -4.27 33.71 -0.20
N SER A 36 -3.88 34.93 -0.50
CA SER A 36 -4.69 35.97 -1.14
C SER A 36 -3.82 36.86 -1.99
N ASP A 37 -4.44 37.65 -2.87
CA ASP A 37 -3.72 38.64 -3.66
C ASP A 37 -3.09 39.72 -2.75
N LEU A 38 -1.98 40.30 -3.20
CA LEU A 38 -1.24 41.30 -2.44
C LEU A 38 -2.01 42.61 -2.35
N THR A 39 -2.24 43.09 -1.12
CA THR A 39 -2.90 44.38 -0.84
C THR A 39 -2.00 45.57 -1.19
N VAL A 40 -0.68 45.41 -1.01
CA VAL A 40 0.35 46.42 -1.32
C VAL A 40 1.45 45.75 -2.17
N PRO A 41 1.27 45.66 -3.49
CA PRO A 41 2.30 45.15 -4.38
C PRO A 41 3.54 46.08 -4.36
N SER A 42 4.73 45.51 -4.57
CA SER A 42 5.97 46.30 -4.60
C SER A 42 5.98 47.26 -5.80
N ASN A 43 5.94 48.56 -5.53
CA ASN A 43 5.96 49.63 -6.52
C ASN A 43 7.34 49.91 -7.15
N GLU A 44 8.36 49.07 -6.89
CA GLU A 44 9.76 49.25 -7.35
C GLU A 44 9.96 49.00 -8.86
N GLU A 45 8.91 49.15 -9.68
CA GLU A 45 8.98 48.92 -11.13
C GLU A 45 9.92 49.90 -11.84
N ASN A 46 10.08 51.10 -11.27
CA ASN A 46 10.87 52.13 -11.89
C ASN A 46 12.35 52.10 -11.52
N ASP A 47 12.81 51.45 -10.46
CA ASP A 47 14.23 51.54 -10.06
C ASP A 47 15.06 50.31 -10.46
N ASN A 48 14.43 49.18 -10.75
CA ASN A 48 15.16 47.97 -11.12
C ASN A 48 15.57 47.96 -12.61
N LEU A 49 16.88 48.09 -12.86
CA LEU A 49 17.49 48.08 -14.20
C LEU A 49 17.14 46.81 -15.03
N TRP A 50 17.03 45.65 -14.37
CA TRP A 50 16.68 44.39 -15.03
C TRP A 50 15.23 44.41 -15.54
N GLN A 51 14.32 45.01 -14.77
CA GLN A 51 12.92 45.11 -15.18
C GLN A 51 12.74 46.08 -16.35
N ARG A 52 13.44 47.22 -16.33
CA ARG A 52 13.47 48.15 -17.46
C ARG A 52 14.00 47.46 -18.72
N LEU A 53 15.06 46.66 -18.59
CA LEU A 53 15.61 45.89 -19.70
C LEU A 53 14.59 44.89 -20.27
N LEU A 54 13.89 44.13 -19.42
CA LEU A 54 12.87 43.19 -19.86
C LEU A 54 11.68 43.90 -20.53
N GLN A 55 11.23 45.03 -19.99
CA GLN A 55 10.15 45.84 -20.58
C GLN A 55 10.53 46.41 -21.95
N GLN A 56 11.79 46.81 -22.14
CA GLN A 56 12.30 47.32 -23.41
C GLN A 56 12.54 46.22 -24.45
N ASN A 57 12.63 44.96 -24.03
CA ASN A 57 12.94 43.83 -24.88
C ASN A 57 11.89 42.71 -24.71
N PRO A 58 10.73 42.80 -25.38
CA PRO A 58 9.66 41.79 -25.28
C PRO A 58 10.14 40.37 -25.58
N CYS A 59 11.06 40.22 -26.53
CA CYS A 59 11.66 38.93 -26.88
C CYS A 59 12.41 38.27 -25.71
N LEU A 60 13.04 39.06 -24.83
CA LEU A 60 13.70 38.55 -23.62
C LEU A 60 12.67 38.23 -22.53
N GLN A 61 11.60 39.02 -22.42
CA GLN A 61 10.53 38.79 -21.45
C GLN A 61 9.74 37.50 -21.73
N GLU A 62 9.58 37.14 -23.00
CA GLU A 62 8.90 35.92 -23.43
C GLU A 62 9.82 34.69 -23.53
N HIS A 63 11.12 34.88 -23.33
CA HIS A 63 12.11 33.81 -23.45
C HIS A 63 11.91 32.73 -22.37
N PHE A 64 12.01 31.46 -22.76
CA PHE A 64 11.70 30.31 -21.89
C PHE A 64 12.60 30.20 -20.65
N CYS A 65 13.83 30.75 -20.68
CA CYS A 65 14.73 30.78 -19.53
C CYS A 65 14.41 31.89 -18.51
N VAL A 66 13.54 32.85 -18.85
CA VAL A 66 13.21 33.98 -17.97
C VAL A 66 11.96 33.63 -17.17
N ILE A 67 12.09 33.58 -15.85
CA ILE A 67 10.96 33.34 -14.95
C ILE A 67 10.06 34.57 -14.95
N LYS A 68 8.79 34.39 -15.35
CA LYS A 68 7.80 35.45 -15.38
C LYS A 68 7.45 35.90 -13.96
N ARG A 69 7.56 37.21 -13.71
CA ARG A 69 7.22 37.80 -12.41
C ARG A 69 5.71 37.92 -12.25
N CYS A 70 5.16 37.36 -11.18
CA CYS A 70 3.77 37.55 -10.77
C CYS A 70 3.69 38.64 -9.70
N LYS A 71 3.24 39.85 -10.07
CA LYS A 71 3.33 41.05 -9.21
C LYS A 71 2.29 41.12 -8.08
N ASN A 72 1.15 40.48 -8.28
CA ASN A 72 -0.02 40.62 -7.40
C ASN A 72 -0.28 39.38 -6.55
N THR A 73 0.60 38.39 -6.61
CA THR A 73 0.38 37.08 -5.96
C THR A 73 1.25 36.91 -4.73
N SER A 74 0.71 36.28 -3.70
CA SER A 74 1.47 35.93 -2.50
C SER A 74 2.47 34.80 -2.75
N LEU A 75 3.38 34.59 -1.78
CA LEU A 75 4.36 33.50 -1.84
C LEU A 75 3.67 32.14 -1.78
N LEU A 76 2.61 32.01 -0.98
CA LEU A 76 1.82 30.77 -0.89
C LEU A 76 1.16 30.43 -2.23
N GLN A 77 0.58 31.42 -2.92
CA GLN A 77 0.00 31.19 -4.26
C GLN A 77 1.08 30.74 -5.28
N GLN A 78 2.29 31.30 -5.23
CA GLN A 78 3.39 30.88 -6.10
C GLN A 78 3.89 29.48 -5.75
N HIS A 79 3.99 29.15 -4.46
CA HIS A 79 4.29 27.81 -3.99
C HIS A 79 3.25 26.80 -4.48
N ASP A 80 1.95 27.12 -4.34
CA ASP A 80 0.86 26.24 -4.76
C ASP A 80 0.88 26.02 -6.28
N ARG A 81 1.14 27.07 -7.07
CA ARG A 81 1.35 26.96 -8.52
C ARG A 81 2.54 26.06 -8.87
N LEU A 82 3.66 26.20 -8.16
CA LEU A 82 4.84 25.34 -8.39
C LEU A 82 4.54 23.89 -8.01
N LYS A 83 3.88 23.67 -6.87
CA LYS A 83 3.45 22.35 -6.40
C LYS A 83 2.50 21.71 -7.40
N GLU A 84 1.53 22.46 -7.91
CA GLU A 84 0.59 22.00 -8.92
C GLU A 84 1.32 21.65 -10.22
N ALA A 85 2.19 22.55 -10.72
CA ALA A 85 2.98 22.29 -11.93
C ALA A 85 3.86 21.04 -11.78
N THR A 86 4.52 20.89 -10.63
CA THR A 86 5.35 19.71 -10.32
C THR A 86 4.50 18.44 -10.26
N THR A 87 3.35 18.48 -9.60
CA THR A 87 2.42 17.35 -9.52
C THR A 87 1.91 16.96 -10.92
N ASN A 88 1.61 17.95 -11.76
CA ASN A 88 1.14 17.73 -13.12
C ASN A 88 2.21 17.08 -14.01
N VAL A 89 3.49 17.37 -13.78
CA VAL A 89 4.60 16.66 -14.47
C VAL A 89 4.58 15.17 -14.13
N PHE A 90 4.28 14.79 -12.88
CA PHE A 90 4.24 13.38 -12.46
C PHE A 90 2.95 12.64 -12.84
N LYS A 91 1.84 13.34 -13.08
CA LYS A 91 0.60 12.73 -13.60
C LYS A 91 0.79 12.09 -14.97
N THR A 92 1.66 12.66 -15.81
CA THR A 92 1.85 12.17 -17.19
C THR A 92 2.51 10.78 -17.20
N PRO A 93 3.65 10.54 -16.51
CA PRO A 93 4.20 9.20 -16.35
C PRO A 93 3.25 8.22 -15.67
N GLU A 94 2.51 8.64 -14.63
CA GLU A 94 1.53 7.79 -13.95
C GLU A 94 0.51 7.22 -14.95
N TYR A 95 -0.09 8.11 -15.75
CA TYR A 95 -1.04 7.72 -16.79
C TYR A 95 -0.39 6.93 -17.92
N ALA A 96 0.79 7.34 -18.39
CA ALA A 96 1.49 6.67 -19.48
C ALA A 96 1.90 5.24 -19.10
N ILE A 97 2.46 5.04 -17.90
CA ILE A 97 2.84 3.74 -17.37
C ILE A 97 1.59 2.90 -17.12
N GLY A 98 0.53 3.48 -16.53
CA GLY A 98 -0.75 2.79 -16.34
C GLY A 98 -1.33 2.27 -17.65
N ASN A 99 -1.29 3.06 -18.72
CA ASN A 99 -1.74 2.66 -20.05
C ASN A 99 -0.84 1.62 -20.74
N MET A 100 0.41 1.47 -20.33
CA MET A 100 1.29 0.40 -20.82
C MET A 100 0.88 -0.96 -20.25
N PHE A 101 0.25 -1.00 -19.08
CA PHE A 101 -0.29 -2.24 -18.53
C PHE A 101 -1.62 -2.58 -19.21
N GLN A 102 -1.56 -3.55 -20.10
CA GLN A 102 -2.76 -4.15 -20.69
C GLN A 102 -3.03 -5.48 -19.99
N LEU A 103 -4.28 -5.67 -19.59
CA LEU A 103 -4.74 -6.97 -19.12
C LEU A 103 -4.58 -7.97 -20.27
N LYS A 104 -3.55 -8.81 -20.17
CA LYS A 104 -3.26 -9.84 -21.16
C LYS A 104 -4.22 -11.02 -21.02
N GLU A 105 -4.44 -11.48 -19.80
CA GLU A 105 -5.23 -12.68 -19.52
C GLU A 105 -5.86 -12.65 -18.13
N ILE A 106 -7.09 -13.17 -18.03
CA ILE A 106 -7.74 -13.49 -16.75
C ILE A 106 -7.87 -15.01 -16.67
N VAL A 107 -7.21 -15.60 -15.67
CA VAL A 107 -7.33 -17.01 -15.34
C VAL A 107 -8.35 -17.16 -14.21
N ASP A 108 -9.46 -17.84 -14.49
CA ASP A 108 -10.48 -18.16 -13.49
C ASP A 108 -10.12 -19.50 -12.83
N ILE A 109 -9.90 -19.47 -11.52
CA ILE A 109 -9.52 -20.64 -10.69
C ILE A 109 -10.77 -21.20 -9.98
N GLY A 110 -11.95 -20.63 -10.25
CA GLY A 110 -13.20 -20.99 -9.62
C GLY A 110 -13.48 -20.20 -8.33
N LYS A 111 -14.69 -20.39 -7.80
CA LYS A 111 -15.12 -19.75 -6.55
C LYS A 111 -14.63 -20.56 -5.36
N ILE A 112 -13.48 -20.17 -4.80
CA ILE A 112 -12.87 -20.83 -3.65
C ILE A 112 -12.98 -19.91 -2.43
N ALA A 113 -13.52 -20.43 -1.33
CA ALA A 113 -13.51 -19.72 -0.05
C ALA A 113 -12.10 -19.81 0.57
N CYS A 114 -11.20 -18.91 0.19
CA CYS A 114 -9.80 -18.98 0.59
C CYS A 114 -9.59 -18.62 2.07
N LYS A 115 -9.01 -19.54 2.85
CA LYS A 115 -8.56 -19.28 4.23
C LYS A 115 -7.14 -18.74 4.25
N ARG A 116 -6.26 -19.31 3.42
CA ARG A 116 -4.84 -18.92 3.29
C ARG A 116 -4.38 -18.99 1.84
N LEU A 117 -3.55 -18.03 1.47
CA LEU A 117 -3.01 -17.84 0.13
C LEU A 117 -1.51 -17.54 0.25
N SER A 118 -0.71 -18.22 -0.56
CA SER A 118 0.69 -17.85 -0.78
C SER A 118 1.01 -17.91 -2.26
N MET A 119 1.76 -16.94 -2.76
CA MET A 119 2.10 -16.84 -4.17
C MET A 119 3.61 -16.71 -4.33
N CYS A 120 4.15 -17.35 -5.36
CA CYS A 120 5.53 -17.19 -5.74
C CYS A 120 5.69 -17.17 -7.26
N LEU A 121 6.55 -16.28 -7.75
CA LEU A 121 7.03 -16.31 -9.12
C LEU A 121 8.25 -17.23 -9.17
N VAL A 122 8.17 -18.32 -9.92
CA VAL A 122 9.28 -19.29 -10.04
C VAL A 122 10.25 -18.83 -11.11
N ASP A 123 9.73 -18.39 -12.25
CA ASP A 123 10.46 -17.78 -13.35
C ASP A 123 9.54 -16.78 -14.09
N ASP A 124 10.04 -16.16 -15.16
CA ASP A 124 9.26 -15.20 -15.96
C ASP A 124 8.02 -15.83 -16.64
N ASN A 125 7.92 -17.16 -16.64
CA ASN A 125 6.89 -17.92 -17.34
C ASN A 125 5.87 -18.58 -16.42
N MET A 126 6.10 -18.64 -15.10
CA MET A 126 5.30 -19.45 -14.19
C MET A 126 5.12 -18.82 -12.81
N VAL A 127 3.85 -18.67 -12.43
CA VAL A 127 3.41 -18.33 -11.08
C VAL A 127 2.89 -19.59 -10.39
N LEU A 128 3.33 -19.83 -9.17
CA LEU A 128 2.74 -20.83 -8.28
C LEU A 128 1.88 -20.15 -7.24
N LEU A 129 0.69 -20.69 -7.02
CA LEU A 129 -0.27 -20.23 -6.04
C LEU A 129 -0.63 -21.40 -5.13
N SER A 130 -0.43 -21.25 -3.83
CA SER A 130 -0.83 -22.22 -2.82
C SER A 130 -2.04 -21.72 -2.05
N ILE A 131 -3.09 -22.54 -1.95
CA ILE A 131 -4.37 -22.18 -1.35
C ILE A 131 -4.78 -23.23 -0.32
N ILE A 132 -5.21 -22.77 0.86
CA ILE A 132 -5.99 -23.58 1.80
C ILE A 132 -7.42 -23.09 1.76
N GLU A 133 -8.35 -23.98 1.44
CA GLU A 133 -9.77 -23.66 1.45
C GLU A 133 -10.34 -23.64 2.88
N SER A 134 -11.28 -22.74 3.14
CA SER A 134 -12.00 -22.63 4.41
C SER A 134 -12.87 -23.85 4.70
N ASN A 135 -13.44 -24.45 3.66
CA ASN A 135 -14.37 -25.58 3.77
C ASN A 135 -13.67 -26.93 3.93
N SER A 136 -12.42 -27.04 3.47
CA SER A 136 -11.65 -28.29 3.40
C SER A 136 -10.20 -28.09 3.90
N PRO A 137 -10.00 -27.69 5.18
CA PRO A 137 -8.67 -27.37 5.70
C PRO A 137 -7.76 -28.59 5.89
N ASP A 138 -8.19 -29.78 5.47
CA ASP A 138 -7.43 -31.03 5.57
C ASP A 138 -6.43 -31.21 4.40
N SER A 139 -6.41 -30.27 3.46
CA SER A 139 -5.49 -30.24 2.32
C SER A 139 -5.16 -28.82 1.89
N PHE A 140 -4.15 -28.67 1.04
CA PHE A 140 -3.90 -27.44 0.29
C PHE A 140 -3.83 -27.74 -1.20
N GLN A 141 -4.11 -26.73 -2.03
CA GLN A 141 -3.98 -26.80 -3.48
C GLN A 141 -2.76 -26.01 -3.93
N LEU A 142 -1.91 -26.62 -4.76
CA LEU A 142 -0.89 -25.92 -5.52
C LEU A 142 -1.39 -25.74 -6.96
N ILE A 143 -1.53 -24.49 -7.37
CA ILE A 143 -2.00 -24.10 -8.69
C ILE A 143 -0.81 -23.51 -9.44
N GLN A 144 -0.52 -24.09 -10.59
CA GLN A 144 0.48 -23.62 -11.53
C GLN A 144 -0.20 -22.78 -12.60
N ILE A 145 0.23 -21.51 -12.72
CA ILE A 145 -0.33 -20.54 -13.66
C ILE A 145 0.80 -20.07 -14.59
N PRO A 146 0.78 -20.46 -15.87
CA PRO A 146 1.74 -19.93 -16.83
C PRO A 146 1.42 -18.46 -17.18
N THR A 147 2.43 -17.61 -17.26
CA THR A 147 2.30 -16.17 -17.59
C THR A 147 2.21 -15.91 -19.10
N ASN A 148 2.70 -16.87 -19.91
CA ASN A 148 2.77 -16.81 -21.36
C ASN A 148 1.98 -17.94 -22.06
N GLY A 149 1.30 -18.80 -21.29
CA GLY A 149 0.54 -19.95 -21.79
C GLY A 149 -0.94 -19.63 -22.05
N ASN A 150 -1.70 -20.64 -22.48
CA ASN A 150 -3.16 -20.54 -22.55
C ASN A 150 -3.78 -20.96 -21.21
N LYS A 151 -5.01 -20.52 -20.91
CA LYS A 151 -5.81 -20.99 -19.76
C LYS A 151 -5.82 -22.51 -19.54
N SER A 152 -5.74 -23.30 -20.61
CA SER A 152 -5.72 -24.77 -20.55
C SER A 152 -4.47 -25.35 -19.86
N ASP A 153 -3.43 -24.55 -19.70
CA ASP A 153 -2.14 -24.97 -19.16
C ASP A 153 -2.09 -24.82 -17.63
N VAL A 154 -3.15 -24.29 -17.01
CA VAL A 154 -3.28 -24.19 -15.57
C VAL A 154 -3.44 -25.58 -14.98
N ARG A 155 -2.56 -25.94 -14.05
CA ARG A 155 -2.58 -27.24 -13.38
C ARG A 155 -2.84 -27.05 -11.91
N ILE A 156 -3.75 -27.84 -11.36
CA ILE A 156 -4.13 -27.79 -9.96
C ILE A 156 -3.80 -29.15 -9.35
N LYS A 157 -2.99 -29.15 -8.30
CA LYS A 157 -2.61 -30.33 -7.53
C LYS A 157 -3.10 -30.15 -6.09
N THR A 158 -3.74 -31.16 -5.54
CA THR A 158 -4.20 -31.17 -4.14
C THR A 158 -3.25 -32.03 -3.32
N VAL A 159 -2.76 -31.50 -2.20
CA VAL A 159 -1.83 -32.20 -1.32
C VAL A 159 -2.47 -32.35 0.06
N LEU A 160 -2.47 -33.59 0.55
CA LEU A 160 -2.96 -33.96 1.88
C LEU A 160 -1.87 -34.67 2.66
N PHE A 161 -1.89 -34.58 3.98
CA PHE A 161 -0.94 -35.29 4.85
C PHE A 161 -1.69 -36.19 5.81
N LYS A 162 -1.07 -37.31 6.15
CA LYS A 162 -1.62 -38.30 7.08
C LYS A 162 -0.63 -38.61 8.19
N THR A 163 -1.12 -39.01 9.36
CA THR A 163 -0.29 -39.60 10.40
C THR A 163 0.04 -41.06 10.08
N GLU A 164 0.88 -41.71 10.89
CA GLU A 164 1.18 -43.15 10.77
C GLU A 164 -0.09 -44.02 10.88
N ASP A 165 -1.06 -43.56 11.66
CA ASP A 165 -2.38 -44.20 11.81
C ASP A 165 -3.35 -43.90 10.65
N GLU A 166 -2.85 -43.39 9.52
CA GLU A 166 -3.63 -43.01 8.33
C GLU A 166 -4.67 -41.91 8.57
N VAL A 167 -4.56 -41.16 9.67
CA VAL A 167 -5.47 -40.06 10.00
C VAL A 167 -5.02 -38.79 9.28
N VAL A 168 -5.94 -38.16 8.53
CA VAL A 168 -5.64 -36.92 7.80
C VAL A 168 -5.38 -35.76 8.76
N MET A 169 -4.19 -35.16 8.63
CA MET A 169 -3.77 -33.97 9.37
C MET A 169 -4.42 -32.71 8.81
N LYS A 170 -4.57 -31.70 9.65
CA LYS A 170 -5.18 -30.43 9.26
C LYS A 170 -4.13 -29.43 8.79
N CYS A 171 -4.28 -28.88 7.59
CA CYS A 171 -3.48 -27.76 7.09
C CYS A 171 -3.93 -26.45 7.76
N LEU A 172 -3.05 -25.88 8.58
CA LEU A 172 -3.30 -24.63 9.28
C LEU A 172 -2.94 -23.42 8.42
N ASP A 173 -1.75 -23.45 7.82
CA ASP A 173 -1.16 -22.34 7.07
C ASP A 173 -0.16 -22.86 6.01
N VAL A 174 0.10 -22.05 4.98
CA VAL A 174 1.01 -22.40 3.88
C VAL A 174 1.75 -21.17 3.37
N GLN A 175 3.06 -21.29 3.16
CA GLN A 175 3.88 -20.19 2.67
C GLN A 175 5.16 -20.68 1.97
N PHE A 176 5.55 -20.00 0.88
CA PHE A 176 6.85 -20.23 0.25
C PHE A 176 7.99 -19.71 1.15
N TYR A 177 8.91 -20.60 1.52
CA TYR A 177 10.15 -20.27 2.24
C TYR A 177 11.19 -19.72 1.25
N LEU A 178 11.30 -20.39 0.11
CA LEU A 178 12.05 -19.98 -1.07
C LEU A 178 11.16 -20.24 -2.31
N PRO A 179 11.49 -19.70 -3.49
CA PRO A 179 10.72 -20.00 -4.70
C PRO A 179 10.57 -21.48 -5.00
N GLU A 180 11.59 -22.26 -4.65
CA GLU A 180 11.62 -23.71 -4.86
C GLU A 180 11.11 -24.52 -3.66
N VAL A 181 10.89 -23.89 -2.49
CA VAL A 181 10.58 -24.59 -1.24
C VAL A 181 9.29 -24.05 -0.63
N LEU A 182 8.27 -24.90 -0.58
CA LEU A 182 7.00 -24.64 0.06
C LEU A 182 7.04 -25.15 1.50
N SER A 183 6.67 -24.30 2.44
CA SER A 183 6.46 -24.68 3.84
C SER A 183 4.96 -24.78 4.12
N VAL A 184 4.57 -25.79 4.90
CA VAL A 184 3.20 -26.05 5.32
C VAL A 184 3.19 -26.27 6.83
N LEU A 185 2.23 -25.63 7.52
CA LEU A 185 1.99 -25.85 8.94
C LEU A 185 0.80 -26.80 9.09
N LEU A 186 1.02 -27.93 9.75
CA LEU A 186 0.04 -28.97 9.99
C LEU A 186 -0.34 -29.04 11.48
N GLU A 187 -1.54 -29.51 11.78
CA GLU A 187 -2.02 -29.89 13.11
C GLU A 187 -2.41 -31.36 13.10
N GLU A 188 -1.80 -32.13 14.00
CA GLU A 188 -2.15 -33.53 14.26
C GLU A 188 -3.50 -33.58 14.99
N LYS A 189 -4.31 -34.62 14.72
CA LYS A 189 -5.65 -34.81 15.32
C LYS A 189 -5.60 -35.45 16.72
N ASP A 190 -4.45 -35.38 17.38
CA ASP A 190 -4.22 -35.95 18.70
C ASP A 190 -4.73 -35.02 19.82
N GLU A 191 -4.86 -35.56 21.04
CA GLU A 191 -5.37 -34.81 22.21
C GLU A 191 -4.56 -33.52 22.46
N ASN A 192 -3.26 -33.56 22.20
CA ASN A 192 -2.34 -32.44 22.43
C ASN A 192 -2.36 -31.39 21.30
N ARG A 193 -2.96 -31.69 20.14
CA ARG A 193 -3.00 -30.83 18.94
C ARG A 193 -1.61 -30.28 18.58
N ASN A 194 -0.63 -31.17 18.57
CA ASN A 194 0.73 -30.83 18.19
C ASN A 194 0.76 -30.30 16.75
N ALA A 195 1.69 -29.40 16.49
CA ALA A 195 1.86 -28.82 15.17
C ALA A 195 3.17 -29.28 14.55
N VAL A 196 3.17 -29.41 13.22
CA VAL A 196 4.33 -29.85 12.45
C VAL A 196 4.56 -28.86 11.32
N ILE A 197 5.80 -28.39 11.17
CA ILE A 197 6.22 -27.70 9.96
C ILE A 197 6.75 -28.74 8.99
N VAL A 198 6.26 -28.71 7.77
CA VAL A 198 6.72 -29.55 6.67
C VAL A 198 7.23 -28.65 5.56
N GLN A 199 8.51 -28.78 5.20
CA GLN A 199 9.10 -28.12 4.04
C GLN A 199 9.28 -29.13 2.92
N MET A 200 8.87 -28.77 1.70
CA MET A 200 9.01 -29.62 0.53
C MET A 200 9.38 -28.82 -0.71
N LYS A 201 10.06 -29.44 -1.67
CA LYS A 201 10.34 -28.78 -2.94
C LYS A 201 9.04 -28.63 -3.74
N SER A 202 8.71 -27.42 -4.16
CA SER A 202 7.50 -27.16 -4.96
C SER A 202 7.48 -28.00 -6.25
N LYS A 203 8.67 -28.27 -6.80
CA LYS A 203 8.88 -29.06 -8.02
C LYS A 203 8.36 -30.49 -7.93
N THR A 204 8.50 -31.15 -6.78
CA THR A 204 8.02 -32.51 -6.61
C THR A 204 6.48 -32.60 -6.62
N ILE A 205 5.80 -31.48 -6.36
CA ILE A 205 4.34 -31.38 -6.39
C ILE A 205 3.86 -31.14 -7.82
N TYR A 206 4.36 -30.08 -8.49
CA TYR A 206 3.81 -29.69 -9.80
C TYR A 206 4.27 -30.59 -10.95
N GLU A 207 5.38 -31.32 -10.81
CA GLU A 207 5.80 -32.35 -11.78
C GLU A 207 5.14 -33.70 -11.53
N ASN A 208 4.39 -33.85 -10.43
CA ASN A 208 3.74 -35.11 -10.11
C ASN A 208 2.62 -35.42 -11.12
N THR A 209 2.52 -36.69 -11.51
CA THR A 209 1.49 -37.18 -12.42
C THR A 209 0.11 -37.20 -11.79
N GLU A 210 0.01 -37.41 -10.47
CA GLU A 210 -1.25 -37.52 -9.73
C GLU A 210 -1.82 -36.15 -9.39
N ASP A 211 -3.14 -35.98 -9.45
CA ASP A 211 -3.81 -34.72 -9.09
C ASP A 211 -4.06 -34.58 -7.59
N ILE A 212 -4.16 -35.70 -6.88
CA ILE A 212 -4.28 -35.77 -5.43
C ILE A 212 -3.06 -36.51 -4.91
N ILE A 213 -2.23 -35.81 -4.15
CA ILE A 213 -0.92 -36.27 -3.72
C ILE A 213 -0.95 -36.50 -2.21
N ASN A 214 -0.54 -37.68 -1.77
CA ASN A 214 -0.21 -37.90 -0.37
C ASN A 214 1.15 -37.26 -0.09
N GLY A 215 1.18 -36.15 0.64
CA GLY A 215 2.38 -35.42 1.00
C GLY A 215 3.43 -36.29 1.69
N ASN A 216 3.01 -37.28 2.49
CA ASN A 216 3.92 -38.23 3.13
C ASN A 216 4.73 -39.08 2.12
N SER A 217 4.19 -39.29 0.90
CA SER A 217 4.83 -40.10 -0.14
C SER A 217 5.94 -39.35 -0.89
N LEU A 218 6.06 -38.02 -0.72
CA LEU A 218 7.09 -37.18 -1.36
C LEU A 218 8.48 -37.34 -0.68
N THR A 219 8.80 -38.57 -0.26
CA THR A 219 10.00 -38.97 0.46
C THR A 219 11.30 -38.49 -0.20
N GLY A 220 12.29 -38.09 0.62
CA GLY A 220 13.60 -37.59 0.18
C GLY A 220 13.64 -36.10 -0.18
N SER A 221 12.50 -35.41 -0.21
CA SER A 221 12.41 -33.96 -0.43
C SER A 221 11.70 -33.20 0.69
N ILE A 222 11.38 -33.89 1.80
CA ILE A 222 10.65 -33.31 2.92
C ILE A 222 11.56 -33.16 4.13
N VAL A 223 11.56 -31.97 4.73
CA VAL A 223 12.09 -31.72 6.07
C VAL A 223 10.91 -31.45 6.98
N THR A 224 10.78 -32.22 8.06
CA THR A 224 9.74 -32.03 9.07
C THR A 224 10.36 -31.50 10.37
N ARG A 225 9.65 -30.59 11.03
CA ARG A 225 9.98 -30.13 12.38
C ARG A 225 8.75 -30.17 13.26
N GLN A 226 8.83 -30.92 14.33
CA GLN A 226 7.77 -31.05 15.34
C GLN A 226 7.77 -29.82 16.25
N ILE A 227 6.58 -29.38 16.65
CA ILE A 227 6.39 -28.24 17.56
C ILE A 227 5.65 -28.75 18.81
N PRO A 228 6.37 -29.22 19.83
CA PRO A 228 5.76 -29.76 21.05
C PRO A 228 5.09 -28.65 21.87
N ASP A 229 3.96 -28.93 22.53
CA ASP A 229 3.30 -28.01 23.48
C ASP A 229 2.87 -26.64 22.92
N LEU A 230 2.64 -26.54 21.61
CA LEU A 230 2.09 -25.34 20.98
C LEU A 230 0.89 -25.68 20.11
N VAL A 231 -0.30 -25.25 20.55
CA VAL A 231 -1.47 -25.20 19.67
C VAL A 231 -1.27 -24.07 18.66
N ALA A 232 -0.64 -24.40 17.54
CA ALA A 232 -0.29 -23.46 16.49
C ALA A 232 -1.53 -22.97 15.72
N SER A 233 -1.35 -21.90 14.95
CA SER A 233 -2.43 -21.33 14.14
C SER A 233 -1.93 -20.79 12.82
N ILE A 234 -0.86 -20.00 12.86
CA ILE A 234 -0.27 -19.37 11.67
C ILE A 234 1.24 -19.37 11.82
N PHE A 235 1.93 -19.23 10.70
CA PHE A 235 3.38 -19.07 10.71
C PHE A 235 3.83 -18.02 9.70
N ALA A 236 5.10 -17.63 9.81
CA ALA A 236 5.80 -16.83 8.83
C ALA A 236 7.17 -17.46 8.60
N VAL A 237 7.59 -17.60 7.35
CA VAL A 237 8.88 -18.21 6.99
C VAL A 237 9.73 -17.25 6.17
N SER A 238 11.06 -17.35 6.31
CA SER A 238 12.00 -16.53 5.56
C SER A 238 13.22 -17.35 5.15
N GLY A 239 13.33 -17.64 3.85
CA GLY A 239 14.49 -18.32 3.26
C GLY A 239 15.80 -17.54 3.37
N THR A 240 15.75 -16.21 3.20
CA THR A 240 16.95 -15.37 3.26
C THR A 240 17.54 -15.28 4.68
N ARG A 241 16.68 -15.36 5.69
CA ARG A 241 17.07 -15.32 7.11
C ARG A 241 17.18 -16.69 7.75
N LYS A 242 16.79 -17.74 7.03
CA LYS A 242 16.82 -19.14 7.49
C LYS A 242 15.99 -19.39 8.74
N VAL A 243 14.84 -18.71 8.86
CA VAL A 243 14.00 -18.77 10.07
C VAL A 243 12.54 -19.02 9.74
N ALA A 244 11.84 -19.63 10.70
CA ALA A 244 10.39 -19.71 10.76
C ALA A 244 9.89 -19.17 12.11
N ILE A 245 8.73 -18.52 12.10
CA ILE A 245 8.08 -18.01 13.30
C ILE A 245 6.67 -18.59 13.33
N VAL A 246 6.29 -19.21 14.44
CA VAL A 246 4.96 -19.82 14.63
C VAL A 246 4.21 -19.09 15.73
N LEU A 247 2.99 -18.69 15.42
CA LEU A 247 2.07 -18.05 16.36
C LEU A 247 1.02 -19.04 16.85
N SER A 248 0.79 -19.06 18.15
CA SER A 248 -0.26 -19.87 18.76
C SER A 248 -1.66 -19.42 18.35
N LYS A 249 -2.63 -20.32 18.49
CA LYS A 249 -4.06 -20.03 18.31
C LYS A 249 -4.59 -18.94 19.25
N SER A 250 -4.03 -18.84 20.45
CA SER A 250 -4.34 -17.76 21.40
C SER A 250 -3.74 -16.40 21.00
N ARG A 251 -2.82 -16.38 20.03
CA ARG A 251 -2.01 -15.21 19.62
C ARG A 251 -1.15 -14.61 20.73
N ARG A 252 -0.88 -15.38 21.79
CA ARG A 252 -0.08 -14.94 22.95
C ARG A 252 1.30 -15.60 23.04
N LYS A 253 1.50 -16.73 22.36
CA LYS A 253 2.79 -17.43 22.33
C LYS A 253 3.32 -17.39 20.90
N VAL A 254 4.58 -17.01 20.77
CA VAL A 254 5.33 -17.02 19.52
C VAL A 254 6.55 -17.89 19.73
N ARG A 255 6.89 -18.73 18.76
CA ARG A 255 8.15 -19.48 18.73
C ARG A 255 8.90 -19.18 17.45
N LEU A 256 10.21 -19.03 17.57
CA LEU A 256 11.12 -18.82 16.46
C LEU A 256 11.97 -20.08 16.29
N PHE A 257 12.17 -20.48 15.06
CA PHE A 257 12.89 -21.68 14.67
C PHE A 257 13.94 -21.32 13.64
N GLU A 258 15.17 -21.82 13.80
CA GLU A 258 16.23 -21.73 12.79
C GLU A 258 16.19 -22.96 11.88
N MET A 259 15.91 -22.77 10.59
CA MET A 259 15.54 -23.86 9.68
C MET A 259 16.73 -24.63 9.09
N GLU A 260 17.97 -24.20 9.34
CA GLU A 260 19.19 -24.81 8.79
C GLU A 260 20.18 -25.31 9.86
N ALA A 261 19.90 -25.09 11.15
CA ALA A 261 20.64 -25.77 12.20
C ALA A 261 20.17 -27.23 12.19
N GLU A 262 21.09 -28.16 11.94
CA GLU A 262 20.91 -29.55 12.35
C GLU A 262 20.69 -29.48 13.86
N ASP A 263 19.59 -30.07 14.35
CA ASP A 263 19.22 -30.07 15.76
C ASP A 263 20.30 -30.88 16.54
N ASP A 264 21.46 -30.27 16.77
CA ASP A 264 22.42 -30.70 17.78
C ASP A 264 21.74 -30.43 19.13
N ASP A 265 21.37 -31.52 19.80
CA ASP A 265 20.64 -31.64 21.07
C ASP A 265 21.01 -30.60 22.15
N GLU A 266 20.52 -29.37 22.04
CA GLU A 266 20.49 -28.39 23.13
C GLU A 266 19.06 -27.85 23.26
N GLU A 267 18.38 -28.30 24.33
CA GLU A 267 17.04 -27.88 24.74
C GLU A 267 16.85 -26.36 24.54
N GLU A 268 16.04 -25.97 23.54
CA GLU A 268 15.76 -24.57 23.22
C GLU A 268 15.25 -23.82 24.46
N GLU A 269 16.05 -22.87 24.92
CA GLU A 269 15.69 -21.92 25.97
C GLU A 269 14.44 -21.14 25.52
N MET A 270 13.30 -21.47 26.14
CA MET A 270 12.02 -20.83 25.85
C MET A 270 12.13 -19.34 26.19
N VAL A 271 12.40 -18.49 25.19
CA VAL A 271 12.42 -17.04 25.36
C VAL A 271 10.99 -16.56 25.62
N LEU A 272 10.58 -16.61 26.89
CA LEU A 272 9.46 -15.88 27.44
C LEU A 272 9.79 -14.40 27.34
N LEU A 273 9.40 -13.77 26.23
CA LEU A 273 9.28 -12.32 26.17
C LEU A 273 8.15 -11.92 27.13
N GLU A 274 8.48 -11.79 28.41
CA GLU A 274 7.62 -11.08 29.35
C GLU A 274 7.44 -9.66 28.80
N PRO A 275 6.19 -9.18 28.62
CA PRO A 275 5.98 -7.80 28.25
C PRO A 275 6.65 -6.93 29.32
N PRO A 276 7.45 -5.91 28.93
CA PRO A 276 8.12 -5.06 29.90
C PRO A 276 7.09 -4.50 30.88
N ALA A 277 7.45 -4.43 32.16
CA ALA A 277 6.55 -4.03 33.26
C ALA A 277 5.81 -2.70 33.03
N ASN A 278 6.29 -1.89 32.08
CA ASN A 278 5.73 -0.59 31.71
C ASN A 278 4.94 -0.61 30.38
N PHE A 279 4.51 -1.77 29.86
CA PHE A 279 3.71 -1.85 28.63
C PHE A 279 2.40 -1.04 28.75
N ALA A 280 1.79 -1.01 29.94
CA ALA A 280 0.62 -0.19 30.22
C ALA A 280 0.92 1.33 30.24
N GLU A 281 2.14 1.73 30.59
CA GLU A 281 2.57 3.14 30.54
C GLU A 281 2.96 3.57 29.11
N ALA A 282 3.54 2.65 28.33
CA ALA A 282 3.88 2.90 26.92
C ALA A 282 2.64 3.15 26.05
N GLN A 283 1.49 2.55 26.38
CA GLN A 283 0.23 2.80 25.68
C GLN A 283 -0.37 4.19 25.95
N LYS A 284 -0.05 4.85 27.08
CA LYS A 284 -0.53 6.21 27.40
C LYS A 284 0.16 7.31 26.59
N GLY A 285 1.33 7.04 26.01
CA GLY A 285 2.10 8.02 25.24
C GLY A 285 1.69 8.14 23.76
N TYR A 286 1.03 7.12 23.20
CA TYR A 286 0.77 7.04 21.75
C TYR A 286 -0.69 7.23 21.35
N TYR A 287 -1.63 7.20 22.30
CA TYR A 287 -3.02 7.56 22.05
C TYR A 287 -3.31 8.95 22.62
N LYS A 288 -3.25 9.99 21.76
CA LYS A 288 -4.07 11.17 21.98
C LYS A 288 -5.51 10.81 21.56
N PRO A 289 -6.49 10.79 22.47
CA PRO A 289 -7.88 10.68 22.05
C PRO A 289 -8.20 11.89 21.18
N ILE A 290 -8.73 11.63 19.99
CA ILE A 290 -9.38 12.65 19.17
C ILE A 290 -10.67 13.00 19.90
N THR A 291 -10.67 14.11 20.64
CA THR A 291 -11.90 14.78 21.04
C THR A 291 -12.32 15.66 19.87
N GLU A 292 -13.06 15.10 18.93
CA GLU A 292 -13.93 15.90 18.07
C GLU A 292 -15.16 16.26 18.90
N GLU A 293 -15.35 17.55 19.14
CA GLU A 293 -16.64 18.10 19.56
C GLU A 293 -17.63 17.90 18.41
N VAL A 294 -18.30 16.76 18.42
CA VAL A 294 -19.50 16.55 17.60
C VAL A 294 -20.67 17.15 18.37
N VAL A 295 -21.17 18.27 17.85
CA VAL A 295 -22.47 18.82 18.21
C VAL A 295 -23.52 17.79 17.85
N VAL A 296 -24.18 17.24 18.88
CA VAL A 296 -25.31 16.32 18.76
C VAL A 296 -26.56 17.15 18.50
N ASP A 297 -27.14 17.01 17.31
CA ASP A 297 -28.58 17.19 17.13
C ASP A 297 -29.22 15.80 17.27
N ASP A 298 -30.06 15.68 18.31
CA ASP A 298 -30.84 14.49 18.63
C ASP A 298 -31.90 14.23 17.54
N GLU A 299 -32.00 12.99 17.04
CA GLU A 299 -33.27 12.25 17.05
C GLU A 299 -33.09 10.77 16.66
N GLU A 300 -33.95 9.97 17.27
CA GLU A 300 -33.95 8.52 17.45
C GLU A 300 -34.05 7.70 16.15
N ASN A 301 -33.37 6.55 16.06
CA ASN A 301 -34.02 5.24 16.29
C ASN A 301 -33.04 4.05 16.23
N SER A 302 -33.45 3.00 16.95
CA SER A 302 -32.70 1.82 17.35
C SER A 302 -32.51 0.72 16.29
N SER A 303 -31.44 -0.06 16.51
CA SER A 303 -31.36 -1.54 16.46
C SER A 303 -30.42 -2.20 15.43
N ASN A 304 -29.63 -3.13 16.01
CA ASN A 304 -28.95 -4.32 15.47
C ASN A 304 -27.49 -4.23 15.00
N LEU A 305 -26.64 -4.83 15.84
CA LEU A 305 -25.31 -5.38 15.53
C LEU A 305 -25.41 -6.44 14.43
N ASP A 306 -24.55 -6.35 13.42
CA ASP A 306 -23.89 -7.54 12.85
C ASP A 306 -22.56 -7.14 12.18
N ASP A 307 -21.46 -7.72 12.65
CA ASP A 307 -20.09 -7.49 12.17
C ASP A 307 -19.84 -8.32 10.91
N SER A 308 -19.89 -7.66 9.75
CA SER A 308 -19.42 -8.20 8.47
C SER A 308 -18.55 -7.15 7.78
N TYR A 309 -17.25 -7.43 7.68
CA TYR A 309 -16.33 -6.68 6.84
C TYR A 309 -16.70 -6.90 5.37
N LYS A 310 -17.60 -6.07 4.84
CA LYS A 310 -17.89 -5.93 3.41
C LYS A 310 -16.83 -5.05 2.76
N LEU A 311 -15.86 -5.67 2.08
CA LEU A 311 -15.12 -5.00 1.01
C LEU A 311 -16.08 -4.83 -0.18
N VAL A 312 -16.71 -3.67 -0.27
CA VAL A 312 -17.45 -3.25 -1.48
C VAL A 312 -16.42 -2.69 -2.45
N LEU A 313 -16.01 -3.51 -3.42
CA LEU A 313 -15.48 -3.01 -4.69
C LEU A 313 -16.70 -2.73 -5.58
N ASP A 314 -16.98 -1.45 -5.80
CA ASP A 314 -17.97 -0.99 -6.77
C ASP A 314 -17.51 -1.35 -8.19
N ALA A 315 -17.86 -2.55 -8.63
CA ALA A 315 -17.87 -2.96 -10.02
C ALA A 315 -19.26 -2.67 -10.62
N SER A 316 -19.57 -1.40 -10.82
CA SER A 316 -20.81 -1.00 -11.52
C SER A 316 -20.72 0.41 -12.12
N LYS A 317 -19.71 0.65 -12.98
CA LYS A 317 -19.85 1.61 -14.07
C LYS A 317 -19.32 1.01 -15.37
N THR A 318 -20.09 0.08 -15.92
CA THR A 318 -20.03 -0.27 -17.33
C THR A 318 -20.59 0.87 -18.16
N SER A 319 -19.72 1.45 -18.99
CA SER A 319 -19.98 1.78 -20.40
C SER A 319 -21.32 2.43 -20.75
N SER A 320 -21.42 3.76 -20.64
CA SER A 320 -22.22 4.55 -21.60
C SER A 320 -21.97 6.06 -21.50
N GLU A 321 -20.72 6.55 -21.38
CA GLU A 321 -20.50 8.02 -21.39
C GLU A 321 -19.09 8.46 -21.81
N CYS A 322 -18.40 7.65 -22.61
CA CYS A 322 -17.11 8.02 -23.21
C CYS A 322 -17.18 7.86 -24.73
N ASN A 323 -18.10 8.56 -25.40
CA ASN A 323 -18.12 8.65 -26.86
C ASN A 323 -18.62 9.99 -27.43
N SER A 324 -18.68 11.07 -26.63
CA SER A 324 -19.14 12.39 -27.12
C SER A 324 -18.13 13.54 -27.04
N SER A 325 -16.95 13.39 -26.43
CA SER A 325 -15.96 14.49 -26.31
C SER A 325 -14.70 14.36 -27.16
N VAL A 326 -14.62 13.37 -28.07
CA VAL A 326 -13.44 13.16 -28.95
C VAL A 326 -13.63 13.78 -30.35
N LYS A 327 -14.78 14.39 -30.64
CA LYS A 327 -15.04 15.04 -31.94
C LYS A 327 -14.71 16.54 -32.02
N SER A 328 -14.26 17.18 -30.94
CA SER A 328 -14.02 18.64 -30.93
C SER A 328 -12.55 19.08 -30.91
N TYR A 329 -11.59 18.16 -31.06
CA TYR A 329 -10.15 18.49 -30.96
C TYR A 329 -9.32 18.16 -32.22
N LEU A 330 -9.94 17.78 -33.33
CA LEU A 330 -9.22 17.44 -34.59
C LEU A 330 -9.72 18.16 -35.85
N GLU A 331 -10.47 19.27 -35.75
CA GLU A 331 -10.95 20.01 -36.93
C GLU A 331 -10.40 21.45 -37.09
N GLU A 332 -9.45 21.92 -36.27
CA GLU A 332 -8.93 23.31 -36.36
C GLU A 332 -7.46 23.45 -36.81
N ARG A 333 -6.92 22.45 -37.52
CA ARG A 333 -5.64 22.59 -38.25
C ARG A 333 -5.75 22.02 -39.65
N GLY A 334 -6.39 22.77 -40.53
CA GLY A 334 -6.59 22.33 -41.90
C GLY A 334 -6.98 23.39 -42.93
N GLU A 335 -6.91 24.69 -42.68
CA GLU A 335 -7.14 25.71 -43.73
C GLU A 335 -6.17 26.89 -43.57
N ASN A 336 -5.05 26.81 -44.29
CA ASN A 336 -4.32 27.95 -44.84
C ASN A 336 -3.36 27.41 -45.92
N ASN A 337 -3.93 27.22 -47.11
CA ASN A 337 -3.29 27.39 -48.40
C ASN A 337 -4.36 27.74 -49.43
#